data_AF-A0ABC8T6N7-F1
#
_entry.id   AF-A0ABC8T6N7-F1
#
_cell.length_a   1.000
_cell.length_b   1.000
_cell.length_c   1.000
_cell.angle_alpha   90.00
_cell.angle_beta   90.00
_cell.angle_gamma   90.00
#
_symmetry.space_group_name_H-M   'P 1'
#
loop_
_entity.id
_entity.type
_entity.pdbx_description
1 polymer ?
#
loop_
_entity_poly.entity_id
_entity_poly.type
_entity_poly.pdbx_seq_one_letter_code
_entity_poly.pdbx_strand_id
1 'polypeptide(L)'
;MATTERERDLELLLPVASIVENKSLPPPVAASSHRHSSGKERHFVSNSGNILHHSQFHSFHGCLLSNLQSSRDDGINVFGLGFITSITFIFLVGIFMSSWLGASVLGLGEWFIKKMPLVSYIYSASKQISAAIFPDQSSNAFEEVAIIRQPRIGEYAFGFITSTFILQRSAGEVELSCVYMASATLICDTEPWKALKTHVEDIKKTHLRELMGDTDRDYDGILLDYSRQCATLDTLEKLFKLAEAAHLKQKINSMFSGEHINSTENRSVLHIALRASKDAVIYSDGKNVVPDVWHVLNKIRDFSERVRSGSWVGATGKALKDVVAIGIGGSFLGPLFVHTALQTDPEAIECARGRQLRFLANVDPIDVARNITGLNPETTLVVVVSKTFTTAETMLNARTLREWISSALGPQAVAKHMVAVSTNLTLVEKFGIDPNNAFAFWDWVGGRYSVCSSVGVFPLSLQYGFPVIEKY
;
A
#
# COMPACT_ATOMS: atom_id res chain seq x y z
N MET A 1 25.53 39.39 -9.81
CA MET A 1 26.44 38.29 -10.21
C MET A 1 26.19 37.15 -9.24
N ALA A 2 25.57 36.02 -9.55
CA ALA A 2 25.17 35.42 -10.81
C ALA A 2 23.76 34.80 -10.69
N THR A 3 22.98 35.01 -11.75
CA THR A 3 21.75 34.32 -12.19
C THR A 3 22.05 32.85 -12.50
N THR A 4 21.18 31.86 -12.30
CA THR A 4 20.04 31.35 -13.13
C THR A 4 19.63 30.01 -12.46
N GLU A 5 18.50 29.33 -12.63
CA GLU A 5 17.18 29.51 -13.23
C GLU A 5 16.31 28.39 -12.61
N ARG A 6 15.03 28.67 -12.42
CA ARG A 6 14.01 27.67 -12.09
C ARG A 6 13.49 27.09 -13.40
N GLU A 7 13.63 25.78 -13.60
CA GLU A 7 12.77 25.05 -14.53
C GLU A 7 12.08 23.91 -13.78
N ARG A 8 10.74 23.96 -13.83
CA ARG A 8 9.84 22.87 -13.45
C ARG A 8 9.42 22.25 -14.77
N ASP A 9 9.74 20.98 -14.99
CA ASP A 9 9.09 20.18 -16.02
C ASP A 9 8.73 18.78 -15.49
N LEU A 10 7.57 18.34 -15.97
CA LEU A 10 6.97 17.03 -15.75
C LEU A 10 7.84 15.92 -16.37
N GLU A 11 8.02 14.80 -15.67
CA GLU A 11 8.20 13.50 -16.33
C GLU A 11 7.38 12.38 -15.68
N LEU A 12 6.53 11.78 -16.51
CA LEU A 12 5.83 10.52 -16.35
C LEU A 12 6.81 9.34 -16.48
N LEU A 13 6.49 8.24 -15.78
CA LEU A 13 6.74 6.83 -16.15
C LEU A 13 8.19 6.42 -16.47
N LEU A 14 8.83 5.65 -15.58
CA LEU A 14 9.47 4.35 -15.85
C LEU A 14 9.96 3.70 -14.52
N PRO A 15 10.11 2.36 -14.45
CA PRO A 15 10.07 1.59 -13.21
C PRO A 15 11.40 1.56 -12.45
N VAL A 16 11.26 1.52 -11.12
CA VAL A 16 12.33 1.42 -10.13
C VAL A 16 13.15 0.14 -10.32
N ALA A 17 14.38 0.28 -10.81
CA ALA A 17 15.43 -0.69 -10.57
C ALA A 17 15.99 -0.44 -9.16
N SER A 18 15.76 -1.38 -8.24
CA SER A 18 16.31 -1.32 -6.88
C SER A 18 17.83 -1.51 -6.90
N ILE A 19 18.55 -0.45 -6.52
CA ILE A 19 19.97 -0.48 -6.14
C ILE A 19 20.05 -1.03 -4.70
N VAL A 20 20.86 -2.05 -4.46
CA VAL A 20 21.15 -2.57 -3.11
C VAL A 20 22.33 -1.80 -2.51
N GLU A 21 22.09 -1.10 -1.41
CA GLU A 21 23.12 -0.52 -0.54
C GLU A 21 23.81 -1.62 0.29
N ASN A 22 25.14 -1.53 0.35
CA ASN A 22 26.02 -2.43 1.07
C ASN A 22 26.29 -1.86 2.48
N LYS A 23 25.82 -2.51 3.56
CA LYS A 23 26.30 -2.26 4.93
C LYS A 23 26.55 -3.58 5.66
N SER A 24 27.82 -3.80 5.96
CA SER A 24 28.40 -4.90 6.71
C SER A 24 28.19 -4.75 8.23
N LEU A 25 27.90 -5.86 8.91
CA LEU A 25 28.11 -6.08 10.36
C LEU A 25 28.44 -7.58 10.61
N PRO A 26 29.18 -7.92 11.69
CA PRO A 26 30.06 -9.11 11.76
C PRO A 26 29.37 -10.40 12.27
N PRO A 27 30.02 -11.58 12.19
CA PRO A 27 29.36 -12.87 12.41
C PRO A 27 29.52 -13.39 13.86
N PRO A 28 28.68 -14.33 14.30
CA PRO A 28 29.04 -15.31 15.32
C PRO A 28 29.41 -16.66 14.70
N VAL A 29 30.13 -17.44 15.52
CA VAL A 29 31.00 -18.57 15.19
C VAL A 29 30.24 -19.87 14.88
N ALA A 30 30.80 -20.58 13.90
CA ALA A 30 30.74 -21.99 13.49
C ALA A 30 29.92 -23.04 14.27
N ALA A 31 29.20 -23.87 13.50
CA ALA A 31 29.27 -25.33 13.61
C ALA A 31 29.05 -25.97 12.22
N SER A 32 29.94 -26.91 11.88
CA SER A 32 30.16 -27.53 10.57
C SER A 32 29.28 -28.76 10.29
N SER A 33 28.78 -28.90 9.07
CA SER A 33 28.84 -30.18 8.31
C SER A 33 28.57 -29.94 6.82
N HIS A 34 29.51 -30.41 5.99
CA HIS A 34 29.59 -30.23 4.54
C HIS A 34 28.45 -30.91 3.74
N ARG A 35 27.82 -30.14 2.84
CA ARG A 35 27.64 -30.47 1.41
C ARG A 35 27.73 -29.17 0.62
N HIS A 36 28.82 -28.98 -0.11
CA HIS A 36 29.00 -27.86 -1.03
C HIS A 36 28.20 -28.13 -2.31
N SER A 37 27.03 -27.51 -2.46
CA SER A 37 26.58 -27.02 -3.77
C SER A 37 26.91 -25.52 -3.79
N SER A 38 27.81 -25.09 -4.66
CA SER A 38 28.13 -23.68 -4.83
C SER A 38 26.91 -22.94 -5.39
N GLY A 39 26.10 -22.32 -4.54
CA GLY A 39 25.06 -21.40 -4.96
C GLY A 39 25.72 -20.17 -5.57
N LYS A 40 25.69 -20.04 -6.91
CA LYS A 40 26.04 -18.80 -7.59
C LYS A 40 24.89 -17.81 -7.39
N GLU A 41 25.15 -16.66 -6.76
CA GLU A 41 24.24 -15.52 -6.85
C GLU A 41 24.26 -14.98 -8.29
N ARG A 42 23.11 -15.02 -8.95
CA ARG A 42 22.92 -14.51 -10.32
C ARG A 42 22.00 -13.29 -10.28
N HIS A 43 22.22 -12.35 -11.20
CA HIS A 43 21.38 -11.17 -11.33
C HIS A 43 20.19 -11.48 -12.26
N PHE A 44 18.99 -11.07 -11.85
CA PHE A 44 17.74 -11.40 -12.54
C PHE A 44 17.12 -10.17 -13.20
N VAL A 45 16.52 -10.37 -14.37
CA VAL A 45 15.65 -9.39 -15.03
C VAL A 45 14.25 -9.97 -15.08
N SER A 46 13.29 -9.29 -14.45
CA SER A 46 11.88 -9.69 -14.44
C SER A 46 11.20 -9.24 -15.73
N ASN A 47 10.57 -10.17 -16.45
CA ASN A 47 9.65 -9.85 -17.53
C ASN A 47 8.28 -10.47 -17.21
N SER A 48 7.32 -9.63 -16.78
CA SER A 48 5.92 -10.03 -16.67
C SER A 48 5.30 -9.96 -18.07
N GLY A 49 5.55 -11.01 -18.87
CA GLY A 49 4.97 -11.18 -20.18
C GLY A 49 3.47 -11.45 -20.10
N ASN A 50 2.67 -10.39 -20.19
CA ASN A 50 1.33 -10.53 -20.75
C ASN A 50 1.52 -10.92 -22.22
N ILE A 51 1.10 -12.12 -22.58
CA ILE A 51 0.92 -12.48 -23.98
C ILE A 51 -0.09 -11.49 -24.54
N LEU A 52 0.38 -10.54 -25.36
CA LEU A 52 -0.41 -9.65 -26.18
C LEU A 52 -1.24 -10.50 -27.14
N HIS A 53 -2.43 -10.93 -26.72
CA HIS A 53 -3.47 -11.40 -27.63
C HIS A 53 -4.42 -10.24 -27.96
N HIS A 54 -4.66 -10.08 -29.26
CA HIS A 54 -5.66 -9.24 -29.91
C HIS A 54 -5.47 -7.71 -29.87
N SER A 55 -4.64 -7.18 -30.79
CA SER A 55 -4.98 -5.91 -31.49
C SER A 55 -4.23 -5.68 -32.81
N GLN A 56 -3.14 -6.39 -33.12
CA GLN A 56 -2.40 -6.17 -34.37
C GLN A 56 -2.92 -6.93 -35.61
N PHE A 57 -3.91 -7.81 -35.47
CA PHE A 57 -4.46 -8.57 -36.61
C PHE A 57 -5.37 -7.74 -37.55
N HIS A 58 -5.80 -6.53 -37.15
CA HIS A 58 -6.67 -5.71 -37.99
C HIS A 58 -5.95 -4.89 -39.06
N SER A 59 -4.64 -4.62 -38.92
CA SER A 59 -3.90 -3.81 -39.91
C SER A 59 -3.33 -4.65 -41.07
N PHE A 60 -3.11 -5.95 -40.86
CA PHE A 60 -2.61 -6.85 -41.92
C PHE A 60 -3.74 -7.29 -42.86
N HIS A 61 -4.98 -7.39 -42.35
CA HIS A 61 -6.15 -7.72 -43.18
C HIS A 61 -6.55 -6.57 -44.14
N GLY A 62 -6.37 -5.32 -43.73
CA GLY A 62 -6.71 -4.15 -44.57
C GLY A 62 -5.83 -4.01 -45.83
N CYS A 63 -4.56 -4.40 -45.76
CA CYS A 63 -3.62 -4.30 -46.89
C CYS A 63 -3.74 -5.49 -47.86
N LEU A 64 -4.11 -6.69 -47.37
CA LEU A 64 -4.40 -7.85 -48.22
C LEU A 64 -5.73 -7.68 -48.99
N LEU A 65 -6.70 -6.98 -48.41
CA LEU A 65 -8.00 -6.71 -49.05
C LEU A 65 -7.94 -5.57 -50.09
N SER A 66 -6.99 -4.65 -50.01
CA SER A 66 -6.86 -3.57 -51.01
C SER A 66 -6.33 -4.04 -52.37
N ASN A 67 -5.72 -5.23 -52.44
CA ASN A 67 -5.31 -5.86 -53.71
C ASN A 67 -6.45 -6.68 -54.37
N LEU A 68 -7.66 -6.70 -53.79
CA LEU A 68 -8.83 -7.38 -54.35
C LEU A 68 -9.76 -6.44 -55.16
N GLN A 69 -9.37 -5.17 -55.37
CA GLN A 69 -10.17 -4.21 -56.13
C GLN A 69 -9.46 -3.70 -57.39
N SER A 70 -9.74 -4.40 -58.49
CA SER A 70 -9.96 -3.90 -59.86
C SER A 70 -9.10 -2.73 -60.38
N SER A 71 -8.05 -3.04 -61.14
CA SER A 71 -7.63 -2.23 -62.29
C SER A 71 -8.17 -2.86 -63.58
N ARG A 72 -9.11 -2.17 -64.23
CA ARG A 72 -9.52 -2.43 -65.62
C ARG A 72 -8.36 -2.06 -66.53
N ASP A 73 -7.88 -3.02 -67.31
CA ASP A 73 -7.84 -2.97 -68.77
C ASP A 73 -7.47 -4.38 -69.28
N ASP A 74 -8.13 -4.82 -70.35
CA ASP A 74 -8.01 -6.13 -71.03
C ASP A 74 -8.64 -7.38 -70.37
N GLY A 75 -9.97 -7.36 -70.27
CA GLY A 75 -10.83 -8.45 -70.77
C GLY A 75 -10.83 -9.86 -70.13
N ILE A 76 -9.95 -10.23 -69.20
CA ILE A 76 -10.00 -11.55 -68.53
C ILE A 76 -9.72 -11.41 -67.02
N ASN A 77 -10.77 -11.45 -66.19
CA ASN A 77 -10.65 -11.46 -64.73
C ASN A 77 -10.61 -12.89 -64.20
N VAL A 78 -9.42 -13.41 -63.87
CA VAL A 78 -9.27 -14.67 -63.13
C VAL A 78 -9.25 -14.37 -61.63
N PHE A 79 -10.36 -14.63 -60.95
CA PHE A 79 -10.49 -14.49 -59.50
C PHE A 79 -9.42 -15.35 -58.79
N GLY A 80 -8.60 -14.73 -57.93
CA GLY A 80 -7.54 -15.42 -57.19
C GLY A 80 -6.13 -15.30 -57.76
N LEU A 81 -5.92 -14.66 -58.94
CA LEU A 81 -4.58 -14.49 -59.50
C LEU A 81 -3.63 -13.73 -58.55
N GLY A 82 -4.10 -12.65 -57.91
CA GLY A 82 -3.31 -11.88 -56.94
C GLY A 82 -2.97 -12.64 -55.65
N PHE A 83 -3.85 -13.57 -55.24
CA PHE A 83 -3.61 -14.42 -54.08
C PHE A 83 -2.60 -15.52 -54.41
N ILE A 84 -2.75 -16.15 -55.59
CA ILE A 84 -1.83 -17.17 -56.08
C ILE A 84 -0.45 -16.56 -56.34
N THR A 85 -0.35 -15.37 -56.94
CA THR A 85 0.95 -14.71 -57.13
C THR A 85 1.61 -14.34 -55.81
N SER A 86 0.86 -13.90 -54.81
CA SER A 86 1.39 -13.58 -53.47
C SER A 86 1.90 -14.83 -52.74
N ILE A 87 1.15 -15.93 -52.76
CA ILE A 87 1.59 -17.20 -52.18
C ILE A 87 2.80 -17.76 -52.93
N THR A 88 2.77 -17.72 -54.26
CA THR A 88 3.88 -18.20 -55.09
C THR A 88 5.13 -17.37 -54.84
N PHE A 89 4.99 -16.04 -54.66
CA PHE A 89 6.10 -15.17 -54.30
C PHE A 89 6.67 -15.49 -52.91
N ILE A 90 5.84 -15.63 -51.88
CA ILE A 90 6.29 -16.00 -50.53
C ILE A 90 6.99 -17.37 -50.55
N PHE A 91 6.43 -18.33 -51.27
CA PHE A 91 7.00 -19.67 -51.42
C PHE A 91 8.35 -19.64 -52.16
N LEU A 92 8.45 -18.90 -53.26
CA LEU A 92 9.71 -18.71 -54.00
C LEU A 92 10.76 -17.97 -53.18
N VAL A 93 10.38 -16.97 -52.39
CA VAL A 93 11.28 -16.30 -51.45
C VAL A 93 11.75 -17.28 -50.37
N GLY A 94 10.87 -18.14 -49.86
CA GLY A 94 11.23 -19.20 -48.91
C GLY A 94 12.22 -20.22 -49.49
N ILE A 95 11.98 -20.68 -50.73
CA ILE A 95 12.91 -21.57 -51.46
C ILE A 95 14.24 -20.86 -51.72
N PHE A 96 14.19 -19.58 -52.09
CA PHE A 96 15.39 -18.79 -52.32
C PHE A 96 16.20 -18.65 -51.03
N MET A 97 15.57 -18.29 -49.91
CA MET A 97 16.22 -18.14 -48.60
C MET A 97 16.79 -19.45 -48.05
N SER A 98 16.17 -20.59 -48.38
CA SER A 98 16.66 -21.93 -48.03
C SER A 98 17.71 -22.49 -49.02
N SER A 99 17.93 -21.82 -50.16
CA SER A 99 18.98 -22.18 -51.11
C SER A 99 20.35 -21.64 -50.68
N TRP A 100 21.42 -22.25 -51.21
CA TRP A 100 22.79 -21.77 -51.00
C TRP A 100 22.99 -20.31 -51.45
N LEU A 101 22.26 -19.86 -52.47
CA LEU A 101 22.33 -18.49 -52.96
C LEU A 101 21.70 -17.51 -51.95
N GLY A 102 20.55 -17.84 -51.37
CA GLY A 102 19.88 -17.01 -50.36
C GLY A 102 20.66 -16.94 -49.05
N ALA A 103 21.22 -18.07 -48.59
CA ALA A 103 22.12 -18.10 -47.45
C ALA A 103 23.38 -17.23 -47.70
N SER A 104 23.91 -17.23 -48.92
CA SER A 104 25.05 -16.40 -49.31
C SER A 104 24.70 -14.91 -49.34
N VAL A 105 23.51 -14.54 -49.83
CA VAL A 105 23.04 -13.14 -49.85
C VAL A 105 22.77 -12.62 -48.43
N LEU A 106 22.16 -13.43 -47.56
CA LEU A 106 21.96 -13.09 -46.15
C LEU A 106 23.30 -12.97 -45.42
N GLY A 107 24.25 -13.87 -45.69
CA GLY A 107 25.61 -13.81 -45.14
C GLY A 107 26.37 -12.55 -45.58
N LEU A 108 26.23 -12.14 -46.85
CA LEU A 108 26.81 -10.91 -47.38
C LEU A 108 26.18 -9.67 -46.73
N GLY A 109 24.85 -9.69 -46.52
CA GLY A 109 24.11 -8.64 -45.81
C GLY A 109 24.52 -8.52 -44.35
N GLU A 110 24.63 -9.65 -43.62
CA GLU A 110 25.14 -9.66 -42.25
C GLU A 110 26.59 -9.16 -42.18
N TRP A 111 27.45 -9.55 -43.14
CA TRP A 111 28.82 -9.06 -43.22
C TRP A 111 28.88 -7.55 -43.43
N PHE A 112 28.02 -7.01 -44.31
CA PHE A 112 27.94 -5.57 -44.59
C PHE A 112 27.45 -4.79 -43.36
N ILE A 113 26.40 -5.26 -42.69
CA ILE A 113 25.85 -4.66 -41.47
C ILE A 113 26.88 -4.65 -40.33
N LYS A 114 27.64 -5.75 -40.17
CA LYS A 114 28.72 -5.83 -39.17
C LYS A 114 29.88 -4.87 -39.44
N LYS A 115 30.11 -4.48 -40.70
CA LYS A 115 31.15 -3.51 -41.09
C LYS A 115 30.78 -2.05 -40.82
N MET A 116 29.51 -1.76 -40.53
CA MET A 116 29.05 -0.40 -40.24
C MET A 116 29.20 -0.09 -38.74
N PRO A 117 30.07 0.86 -38.34
CA PRO A 117 30.51 1.03 -36.94
C PRO A 117 29.41 1.45 -35.94
N LEU A 118 28.26 1.95 -36.40
CA LEU A 118 27.13 2.33 -35.53
C LEU A 118 25.99 1.29 -35.57
N VAL A 119 25.75 0.70 -36.74
CA VAL A 119 24.66 -0.27 -36.96
C VAL A 119 25.03 -1.63 -36.36
N SER A 120 26.31 -2.01 -36.37
CA SER A 120 26.77 -3.28 -35.83
C SER A 120 26.46 -3.45 -34.33
N TYR A 121 26.57 -2.37 -33.54
CA TYR A 121 26.23 -2.37 -32.12
C TYR A 121 24.74 -2.52 -31.88
N ILE A 122 23.91 -1.74 -32.59
CA ILE A 122 22.44 -1.78 -32.46
C ILE A 122 21.90 -3.13 -32.96
N TYR A 123 22.41 -3.62 -34.08
CA TYR A 123 22.01 -4.88 -34.69
C TYR A 123 22.38 -6.07 -33.80
N SER A 124 23.58 -6.08 -33.21
CA SER A 124 24.01 -7.14 -32.30
C SER A 124 23.19 -7.15 -31.00
N ALA A 125 22.93 -5.98 -30.41
CA ALA A 125 22.07 -5.85 -29.23
C ALA A 125 20.62 -6.26 -29.52
N SER A 126 20.07 -5.84 -30.68
CA SER A 126 18.71 -6.20 -31.10
C SER A 126 18.57 -7.70 -31.39
N LYS A 127 19.59 -8.33 -31.99
CA LYS A 127 19.62 -9.78 -32.24
C LYS A 127 19.68 -10.56 -30.93
N GLN A 128 20.46 -10.10 -29.95
CA GLN A 128 20.51 -10.70 -28.61
C GLN A 128 19.16 -10.59 -27.88
N ILE A 129 18.51 -9.42 -27.93
CA ILE A 129 17.17 -9.23 -27.35
C ILE A 129 16.13 -10.10 -28.06
N SER A 130 16.16 -10.16 -29.38
CA SER A 130 15.22 -10.97 -30.18
C SER A 130 15.38 -12.46 -29.88
N ALA A 131 16.62 -12.97 -29.81
CA ALA A 131 16.90 -14.36 -29.45
C ALA A 131 16.52 -14.68 -27.98
N ALA A 132 16.55 -13.70 -27.08
CA ALA A 132 16.11 -13.87 -25.70
C ALA A 132 14.58 -13.92 -25.55
N ILE A 133 13.83 -13.26 -26.44
CA ILE A 133 12.35 -13.27 -26.46
C ILE A 133 11.82 -14.48 -27.22
N PHE A 134 12.52 -14.90 -28.28
CA PHE A 134 12.17 -16.03 -29.13
C PHE A 134 13.32 -17.04 -29.19
N PRO A 135 13.50 -17.88 -28.16
CA PRO A 135 14.48 -18.96 -28.22
C PRO A 135 14.09 -19.93 -29.36
N ASP A 136 15.08 -20.41 -30.10
CA ASP A 136 14.89 -21.43 -31.14
C ASP A 136 14.14 -22.63 -30.53
N GLN A 137 13.03 -23.04 -31.18
CA GLN A 137 12.09 -24.07 -30.69
C GLN A 137 12.69 -25.50 -30.58
N SER A 138 14.01 -25.66 -30.63
CA SER A 138 14.72 -26.93 -30.65
C SER A 138 15.51 -27.28 -29.37
N SER A 139 15.43 -26.46 -28.31
CA SER A 139 16.07 -26.77 -27.03
C SER A 139 15.04 -27.02 -25.93
N ASN A 140 15.31 -28.01 -25.08
CA ASN A 140 14.41 -28.52 -24.05
C ASN A 140 13.76 -27.38 -23.24
N ALA A 141 12.44 -27.41 -23.13
CA ALA A 141 11.69 -26.51 -22.26
C ALA A 141 12.14 -26.74 -20.81
N PHE A 142 12.74 -25.69 -20.21
CA PHE A 142 13.16 -25.56 -18.81
C PHE A 142 14.48 -26.28 -18.44
N GLU A 143 15.54 -25.49 -18.25
CA GLU A 143 16.87 -25.98 -17.88
C GLU A 143 17.05 -26.14 -16.36
N GLU A 144 16.56 -25.18 -15.56
CA GLU A 144 16.78 -25.13 -14.11
C GLU A 144 15.59 -24.48 -13.37
N VAL A 145 15.35 -24.88 -12.12
CA VAL A 145 14.40 -24.22 -11.21
C VAL A 145 15.19 -23.33 -10.24
N ALA A 146 14.82 -22.06 -10.18
CA ALA A 146 15.35 -21.09 -9.24
C ALA A 146 14.35 -20.84 -8.09
N ILE A 147 14.87 -20.64 -6.88
CA ILE A 147 14.10 -20.08 -5.78
C ILE A 147 14.35 -18.58 -5.79
N ILE A 148 13.35 -17.81 -6.19
CA ILE A 148 13.41 -16.35 -6.22
C ILE A 148 12.85 -15.82 -4.92
N ARG A 149 13.67 -15.07 -4.20
CA ARG A 149 13.18 -14.27 -3.07
C ARG A 149 12.32 -13.14 -3.60
N GLN A 150 11.04 -13.11 -3.21
CA GLN A 150 10.15 -11.99 -3.51
C GLN A 150 10.60 -10.74 -2.72
N PRO A 151 10.13 -9.53 -3.08
CA PRO A 151 10.42 -8.32 -2.31
C PRO A 151 10.02 -8.40 -0.83
N ARG A 152 9.12 -9.33 -0.48
CA ARG A 152 8.69 -9.61 0.90
C ARG A 152 9.64 -10.59 1.59
N ILE A 153 10.04 -10.26 2.82
CA ILE A 153 10.96 -11.09 3.62
C ILE A 153 10.29 -12.43 3.94
N GLY A 154 11.00 -13.53 3.66
CA GLY A 154 10.51 -14.89 3.94
C GLY A 154 9.58 -15.46 2.87
N GLU A 155 9.17 -14.67 1.88
CA GLU A 155 8.42 -15.16 0.73
C GLU A 155 9.38 -15.55 -0.40
N TYR A 156 9.21 -16.78 -0.89
CA TYR A 156 9.96 -17.32 -2.00
C TYR A 156 8.99 -17.81 -3.06
N ALA A 157 9.33 -17.58 -4.32
CA ALA A 157 8.61 -18.10 -5.46
C ALA A 157 9.54 -19.02 -6.24
N PHE A 158 8.99 -20.15 -6.69
CA PHE A 158 9.69 -20.96 -7.68
C PHE A 158 9.59 -20.25 -9.02
N GLY A 159 10.75 -20.04 -9.63
CA GLY A 159 10.89 -19.54 -10.98
C GLY A 159 11.58 -20.58 -11.85
N PHE A 160 11.20 -20.67 -13.11
CA PHE A 160 11.82 -21.56 -14.07
C PHE A 160 12.74 -20.74 -14.95
N ILE A 161 14.04 -21.06 -14.95
CA ILE A 161 15.00 -20.39 -15.82
C ILE A 161 14.68 -20.82 -17.26
N THR A 162 14.35 -19.83 -18.10
CA THR A 162 13.95 -20.04 -19.50
C THR A 162 15.07 -19.74 -20.47
N SER A 163 16.01 -18.88 -20.08
CA SER A 163 17.23 -18.60 -20.83
C SER A 163 18.25 -17.89 -19.93
N THR A 164 19.52 -17.99 -20.29
CA THR A 164 20.62 -17.26 -19.64
C THR A 164 21.48 -16.61 -20.71
N PHE A 165 21.88 -15.36 -20.49
CA PHE A 165 22.73 -14.62 -21.42
C PHE A 165 23.75 -13.77 -20.68
N ILE A 166 24.86 -13.47 -21.35
CA ILE A 166 25.97 -12.70 -20.79
C ILE A 166 25.87 -11.28 -21.32
N LEU A 167 25.66 -10.33 -20.42
CA LEU A 167 25.72 -8.91 -20.72
C LEU A 167 27.16 -8.42 -20.53
N GLN A 168 27.82 -8.05 -21.64
CA GLN A 168 29.13 -7.42 -21.56
C GLN A 168 28.98 -5.95 -21.15
N ARG A 169 29.54 -5.58 -19.99
CA ARG A 169 29.69 -4.19 -19.54
C ARG A 169 31.16 -3.80 -19.58
N SER A 170 31.43 -2.49 -19.64
CA SER A 170 32.79 -1.94 -19.59
C SER A 170 33.58 -2.34 -18.33
N ALA A 171 32.89 -2.76 -17.26
CA ALA A 171 33.47 -3.22 -15.99
C ALA A 171 33.49 -4.76 -15.81
N GLY A 172 33.13 -5.53 -16.85
CA GLY A 172 33.11 -7.00 -16.80
C GLY A 172 31.84 -7.63 -17.39
N GLU A 173 31.83 -8.96 -17.45
CA GLU A 173 30.69 -9.75 -17.93
C GLU A 173 29.70 -10.03 -16.79
N VAL A 174 28.41 -9.79 -17.02
CA VAL A 174 27.34 -10.08 -16.06
C VAL A 174 26.40 -11.13 -16.66
N GLU A 175 26.32 -12.30 -16.02
CA GLU A 175 25.36 -13.35 -16.37
C GLU A 175 23.95 -12.93 -15.89
N LEU A 176 23.01 -12.86 -16.83
CA LEU A 176 21.60 -12.56 -16.57
C LEU A 176 20.76 -13.78 -16.91
N SER A 177 19.85 -14.15 -16.01
CA SER A 177 18.90 -15.24 -16.23
C SER A 177 17.48 -14.69 -16.40
N CYS A 178 16.80 -15.12 -17.46
CA CYS A 178 15.37 -14.88 -17.67
C CYS A 178 14.58 -15.95 -16.93
N VAL A 179 13.70 -15.53 -16.01
CA VAL A 179 12.96 -16.46 -15.16
C VAL A 179 11.47 -16.30 -15.37
N TYR A 180 10.82 -17.40 -15.75
CA TYR A 180 9.38 -17.51 -15.75
C TYR A 180 8.88 -17.77 -14.32
N MET A 181 8.03 -16.90 -13.81
CA MET A 181 7.41 -17.07 -12.50
C MET A 181 5.93 -17.38 -12.71
N ALA A 182 5.45 -18.48 -12.14
CA ALA A 182 4.02 -18.73 -12.03
C ALA A 182 3.45 -17.71 -11.04
N SER A 183 2.98 -16.57 -11.55
CA SER A 183 2.30 -15.58 -10.72
C SER A 183 0.99 -16.17 -10.23
N ALA A 184 0.64 -15.89 -8.97
CA ALA A 184 -0.72 -16.07 -8.51
C ALA A 184 -1.67 -15.32 -9.46
N THR A 185 -2.81 -15.92 -9.78
CA THR A 185 -3.86 -15.30 -10.60
C THR A 185 -4.24 -13.96 -9.97
N LEU A 186 -4.03 -12.87 -10.71
CA LEU A 186 -4.43 -11.56 -10.22
C LEU A 186 -5.94 -11.46 -10.30
N ILE A 187 -6.54 -10.59 -9.47
CA ILE A 187 -7.99 -10.37 -9.52
C ILE A 187 -8.44 -9.93 -10.93
N CYS A 188 -7.58 -9.22 -11.66
CA CYS A 188 -7.84 -8.78 -13.03
C CYS A 188 -7.85 -9.91 -14.08
N ASP A 189 -7.33 -11.09 -13.74
CA ASP A 189 -7.28 -12.25 -14.64
C ASP A 189 -8.52 -13.14 -14.47
N THR A 190 -9.31 -12.90 -13.41
CA THR A 190 -10.51 -13.69 -13.09
C THR A 190 -11.65 -13.44 -14.07
N GLU A 191 -12.49 -14.45 -14.31
CA GLU A 191 -13.67 -14.31 -15.16
C GLU A 191 -14.66 -13.24 -14.68
N PRO A 192 -14.95 -13.09 -13.36
CA PRO A 192 -15.79 -11.99 -12.88
C PRO A 192 -15.24 -10.60 -13.21
N TRP A 193 -13.91 -10.41 -13.19
CA TRP A 193 -13.31 -9.14 -13.60
C TRP A 193 -13.48 -8.89 -15.10
N LYS A 194 -13.22 -9.89 -15.94
CA LYS A 194 -13.43 -9.79 -17.39
C LYS A 194 -14.90 -9.52 -17.72
N ALA A 195 -15.82 -10.18 -17.03
CA ALA A 195 -17.26 -9.97 -17.18
C ALA A 195 -17.65 -8.52 -16.84
N LEU A 196 -17.13 -7.95 -15.74
CA LEU A 196 -17.33 -6.54 -15.41
C LEU A 196 -16.73 -5.61 -16.47
N LYS A 197 -15.52 -5.91 -16.96
CA LYS A 197 -14.86 -5.10 -17.99
C LYS A 197 -15.67 -5.06 -19.29
N THR A 198 -16.26 -6.17 -19.71
CA THR A 198 -17.18 -6.22 -20.86
C THR A 198 -18.47 -5.44 -20.55
N HIS A 199 -19.05 -5.63 -19.37
CA HIS A 199 -20.29 -4.97 -18.93
C HIS A 199 -20.19 -3.43 -18.91
N VAL A 200 -18.99 -2.89 -18.67
CA VAL A 200 -18.74 -1.43 -18.73
C VAL A 200 -19.13 -0.84 -20.09
N GLU A 201 -18.99 -1.57 -21.19
CA GLU A 201 -19.37 -1.08 -22.52
C GLU A 201 -20.87 -0.89 -22.67
N ASP A 202 -21.69 -1.65 -21.94
CA ASP A 202 -23.15 -1.48 -21.92
C ASP A 202 -23.56 -0.34 -20.98
N ILE A 203 -22.91 -0.23 -19.81
CA ILE A 203 -23.16 0.87 -18.86
C ILE A 203 -22.77 2.23 -19.45
N LYS A 204 -21.73 2.32 -20.27
CA LYS A 204 -21.34 3.57 -20.97
C LYS A 204 -22.44 4.11 -21.89
N LYS A 205 -23.35 3.26 -22.36
CA LYS A 205 -24.46 3.66 -23.25
C LYS A 205 -25.66 4.21 -22.47
N THR A 206 -25.72 3.97 -21.16
CA THR A 206 -26.82 4.43 -20.29
C THR A 206 -26.49 5.74 -19.61
N HIS A 207 -27.48 6.63 -19.48
CA HIS A 207 -27.33 7.87 -18.72
C HIS A 207 -27.87 7.67 -17.29
N LEU A 208 -27.24 8.27 -16.27
CA LEU A 208 -27.66 8.08 -14.87
C LEU A 208 -29.14 8.42 -14.63
N ARG A 209 -29.67 9.43 -15.33
CA ARG A 209 -31.10 9.80 -15.29
C ARG A 209 -32.06 8.67 -15.69
N GLU A 210 -31.62 7.75 -16.54
CA GLU A 210 -32.37 6.57 -16.98
C GLU A 210 -32.31 5.43 -15.95
N LEU A 211 -31.30 5.46 -15.06
CA LEU A 211 -31.06 4.49 -14.01
C LEU A 211 -31.62 4.93 -12.65
N MET A 212 -32.06 6.19 -12.53
CA MET A 212 -32.62 6.70 -11.28
C MET A 212 -33.94 5.98 -10.95
N GLY A 213 -33.92 5.24 -9.85
CA GLY A 213 -35.08 4.60 -9.22
C GLY A 213 -34.84 4.44 -7.72
N ASP A 214 -35.88 4.10 -6.97
CA ASP A 214 -35.79 3.86 -5.52
C ASP A 214 -34.95 2.60 -5.25
N THR A 215 -33.72 2.80 -4.78
CA THR A 215 -32.85 1.71 -4.30
C THR A 215 -32.25 2.08 -2.94
N ASP A 216 -33.12 2.56 -2.06
CA ASP A 216 -32.76 2.89 -0.69
C ASP A 216 -32.61 1.61 0.14
N ARG A 217 -31.49 1.53 0.87
CA ARG A 217 -31.31 0.54 1.93
C ARG A 217 -31.08 1.27 3.25
N ASP A 218 -32.01 1.07 4.16
CA ASP A 218 -31.88 1.47 5.56
C ASP A 218 -31.23 0.34 6.35
N TYR A 219 -30.21 0.66 7.12
CA TYR A 219 -29.65 -0.21 8.14
C TYR A 219 -29.37 0.61 9.40
N ASP A 220 -30.05 0.26 10.49
CA ASP A 220 -29.83 0.84 11.82
C ASP A 220 -29.90 2.38 11.84
N GLY A 221 -30.85 2.96 11.09
CA GLY A 221 -31.01 4.41 10.98
C GLY A 221 -30.00 5.11 10.07
N ILE A 222 -29.12 4.35 9.39
CA ILE A 222 -28.24 4.83 8.35
C ILE A 222 -28.86 4.50 6.99
N LEU A 223 -29.31 5.54 6.28
CA LEU A 223 -29.73 5.44 4.90
C LEU A 223 -28.50 5.49 3.97
N LEU A 224 -28.22 4.38 3.29
CA LEU A 224 -27.21 4.33 2.23
C LEU A 224 -27.90 4.35 0.85
N ASP A 225 -28.02 5.54 0.28
CA ASP A 225 -28.49 5.73 -1.11
C ASP A 225 -27.31 5.63 -2.08
N TYR A 226 -27.24 4.49 -2.78
CA TYR A 226 -26.29 4.25 -3.88
C TYR A 226 -26.98 4.27 -5.27
N SER A 227 -28.18 4.84 -5.38
CA SER A 227 -28.95 4.96 -6.64
C SER A 227 -28.25 5.83 -7.68
N ARG A 228 -27.41 6.78 -7.23
CA ARG A 228 -26.65 7.69 -8.10
C ARG A 228 -25.33 7.11 -8.60
N GLN A 229 -25.22 5.78 -8.62
CA GLN A 229 -24.13 5.06 -9.27
C GLN A 229 -24.54 4.64 -10.67
N CYS A 230 -23.62 4.65 -11.63
CA CYS A 230 -23.85 4.08 -12.96
C CYS A 230 -23.81 2.54 -12.88
N ALA A 231 -24.81 1.96 -12.22
CA ALA A 231 -24.89 0.54 -11.94
C ALA A 231 -26.35 0.08 -12.03
N THR A 232 -26.57 -1.02 -12.74
CA THR A 232 -27.83 -1.75 -12.73
C THR A 232 -27.79 -2.86 -11.67
N LEU A 233 -28.92 -3.54 -11.43
CA LEU A 233 -28.93 -4.75 -10.59
C LEU A 233 -27.96 -5.82 -11.10
N ASP A 234 -27.83 -5.94 -12.42
CA ASP A 234 -26.86 -6.85 -13.06
C ASP A 234 -25.40 -6.40 -12.83
N THR A 235 -25.13 -5.09 -12.81
CA THR A 235 -23.81 -4.56 -12.38
C THR A 235 -23.50 -4.97 -10.95
N LEU A 236 -24.46 -4.83 -10.03
CA LEU A 236 -24.27 -5.20 -8.62
C LEU A 236 -24.02 -6.70 -8.46
N GLU A 237 -24.78 -7.55 -9.16
CA GLU A 237 -24.56 -8.99 -9.15
C GLU A 237 -23.14 -9.35 -9.61
N LYS A 238 -22.66 -8.72 -10.68
CA LYS A 238 -21.29 -8.90 -11.18
C LYS A 238 -20.23 -8.42 -10.18
N LEU A 239 -20.47 -7.31 -9.49
CA LEU A 239 -19.59 -6.82 -8.41
C LEU A 239 -19.55 -7.78 -7.23
N PHE A 240 -20.68 -8.38 -6.84
CA PHE A 240 -20.72 -9.40 -5.79
C PHE A 240 -19.96 -10.67 -6.20
N LYS A 241 -20.11 -11.14 -7.44
CA LYS A 241 -19.31 -12.26 -7.99
C LYS A 241 -17.81 -11.94 -7.97
N LEU A 242 -17.42 -10.69 -8.25
CA LEU A 242 -16.02 -10.28 -8.13
C LEU A 242 -15.54 -10.32 -6.67
N ALA A 243 -16.36 -9.88 -5.71
CA ALA A 243 -16.02 -9.95 -4.29
C ALA A 243 -15.88 -11.40 -3.79
N GLU A 244 -16.71 -12.31 -4.29
CA GLU A 244 -16.61 -13.75 -4.03
C GLU A 244 -15.32 -14.34 -4.59
N ALA A 245 -14.97 -14.03 -5.85
CA ALA A 245 -13.71 -14.44 -6.47
C ALA A 245 -12.47 -13.84 -5.78
N ALA A 246 -12.61 -12.64 -5.20
CA ALA A 246 -11.58 -12.02 -4.38
C ALA A 246 -11.47 -12.62 -2.96
N HIS A 247 -12.35 -13.57 -2.61
CA HIS A 247 -12.47 -14.18 -1.29
C HIS A 247 -12.67 -13.15 -0.17
N LEU A 248 -13.47 -12.11 -0.42
CA LEU A 248 -13.63 -10.99 0.52
C LEU A 248 -14.17 -11.45 1.87
N LYS A 249 -15.19 -12.33 1.88
CA LYS A 249 -15.78 -12.84 3.13
C LYS A 249 -14.78 -13.64 3.97
N GLN A 250 -13.96 -14.46 3.31
CA GLN A 250 -12.89 -15.21 3.97
C GLN A 250 -11.86 -14.26 4.59
N LYS A 251 -11.42 -13.23 3.86
CA LYS A 251 -10.48 -12.21 4.37
C LYS A 251 -11.05 -11.43 5.56
N ILE A 252 -12.34 -11.10 5.52
CA ILE A 252 -13.04 -10.49 6.65
C ILE A 252 -13.03 -11.46 7.84
N ASN A 253 -13.39 -12.72 7.65
CA ASN A 253 -13.37 -13.72 8.72
C ASN A 253 -11.96 -13.91 9.30
N SER A 254 -10.90 -13.96 8.47
CA SER A 254 -9.51 -14.00 8.91
C SER A 254 -9.12 -12.77 9.75
N MET A 255 -9.63 -11.58 9.42
CA MET A 255 -9.46 -10.40 10.27
C MET A 255 -10.14 -10.59 11.63
N PHE A 256 -11.38 -11.05 11.64
CA PHE A 256 -12.17 -11.23 12.86
C PHE A 256 -11.67 -12.37 13.76
N SER A 257 -11.04 -13.40 13.19
CA SER A 257 -10.42 -14.51 13.92
C SER A 257 -9.04 -14.16 14.49
N GLY A 258 -8.47 -13.01 14.12
CA GLY A 258 -7.15 -12.58 14.55
C GLY A 258 -5.99 -13.27 13.83
N GLU A 259 -6.21 -13.74 12.60
CA GLU A 259 -5.11 -14.20 11.75
C GLU A 259 -4.17 -13.04 11.39
N HIS A 260 -2.92 -13.37 11.08
CA HIS A 260 -1.88 -12.41 10.74
C HIS A 260 -2.03 -11.91 9.29
N ILE A 261 -3.14 -11.20 9.02
CA ILE A 261 -3.46 -10.70 7.68
C ILE A 261 -2.59 -9.51 7.25
N ASN A 262 -1.92 -8.84 8.19
CA ASN A 262 -0.84 -7.91 7.86
C ASN A 262 0.44 -8.71 7.63
N SER A 263 0.55 -9.29 6.43
CA SER A 263 1.60 -10.24 6.09
C SER A 263 3.01 -9.63 6.10
N THR A 264 3.14 -8.35 5.71
CA THR A 264 4.46 -7.69 5.63
C THR A 264 5.08 -7.43 6.99
N GLU A 265 4.26 -7.28 8.04
CA GLU A 265 4.73 -7.13 9.42
C GLU A 265 4.47 -8.37 10.28
N ASN A 266 3.83 -9.40 9.70
CA ASN A 266 3.37 -10.61 10.39
C ASN A 266 2.55 -10.31 11.66
N ARG A 267 1.45 -9.55 11.52
CA ARG A 267 0.60 -9.12 12.65
C ARG A 267 -0.89 -9.35 12.39
N SER A 268 -1.63 -9.57 13.47
CA SER A 268 -3.09 -9.46 13.52
C SER A 268 -3.56 -8.03 13.24
N VAL A 269 -4.82 -7.87 12.82
CA VAL A 269 -5.47 -6.57 12.60
C VAL A 269 -6.82 -6.55 13.33
N LEU A 270 -6.81 -6.07 14.58
CA LEU A 270 -7.91 -6.33 15.54
C LEU A 270 -8.56 -5.08 16.13
N HIS A 271 -8.60 -3.97 15.40
CA HIS A 271 -9.27 -2.74 15.84
C HIS A 271 -10.76 -2.95 16.24
N ILE A 272 -11.41 -3.99 15.72
CA ILE A 272 -12.75 -4.41 16.14
C ILE A 272 -12.84 -4.80 17.62
N ALA A 273 -11.76 -5.33 18.21
CA ALA A 273 -11.73 -5.77 19.60
C ALA A 273 -11.81 -4.60 20.59
N LEU A 274 -11.45 -3.39 20.14
CA LEU A 274 -11.44 -2.17 20.94
C LEU A 274 -12.86 -1.71 21.36
N ARG A 275 -13.88 -2.15 20.60
CA ARG A 275 -15.29 -1.80 20.79
C ARG A 275 -16.17 -3.03 20.98
N ALA A 276 -15.56 -4.18 21.25
CA ALA A 276 -16.29 -5.41 21.51
C ALA A 276 -16.90 -5.39 22.92
N SER A 277 -18.03 -6.08 23.09
CA SER A 277 -18.64 -6.25 24.40
C SER A 277 -17.68 -6.96 25.38
N LYS A 278 -17.90 -6.77 26.69
CA LYS A 278 -17.02 -7.31 27.75
C LYS A 278 -16.89 -8.84 27.71
N ASP A 279 -17.93 -9.51 27.23
CA ASP A 279 -18.06 -10.96 27.12
C ASP A 279 -17.58 -11.52 25.77
N ALA A 280 -17.19 -10.66 24.82
CA ALA A 280 -16.68 -11.11 23.54
C ALA A 280 -15.35 -11.87 23.68
N VAL A 281 -15.12 -12.81 22.77
CA VAL A 281 -13.90 -13.63 22.71
C VAL A 281 -13.25 -13.42 21.37
N ILE A 282 -12.11 -12.73 21.36
CA ILE A 282 -11.33 -12.45 20.15
C ILE A 282 -9.87 -12.79 20.46
N TYR A 283 -9.29 -13.68 19.67
CA TYR A 283 -7.93 -14.17 19.91
C TYR A 283 -6.90 -13.41 19.08
N SER A 284 -5.72 -13.21 19.66
CA SER A 284 -4.47 -12.95 18.93
C SER A 284 -3.41 -13.83 19.57
N ASP A 285 -2.65 -14.59 18.78
CA ASP A 285 -1.59 -15.48 19.26
C ASP A 285 -2.03 -16.41 20.41
N GLY A 286 -3.26 -16.93 20.33
CA GLY A 286 -3.83 -17.84 21.34
C GLY A 286 -4.31 -17.17 22.63
N LYS A 287 -4.22 -15.84 22.77
CA LYS A 287 -4.73 -15.08 23.92
C LYS A 287 -6.01 -14.31 23.57
N ASN A 288 -7.05 -14.40 24.40
CA ASN A 288 -8.20 -13.50 24.29
C ASN A 288 -7.77 -12.07 24.66
N VAL A 289 -7.89 -11.13 23.73
CA VAL A 289 -7.42 -9.74 23.92
C VAL A 289 -8.47 -8.83 24.55
N VAL A 290 -9.76 -9.21 24.54
CA VAL A 290 -10.87 -8.38 25.03
C VAL A 290 -10.75 -8.00 26.51
N PRO A 291 -10.31 -8.90 27.44
CA PRO A 291 -10.10 -8.53 28.83
C PRO A 291 -9.03 -7.44 29.01
N ASP A 292 -7.92 -7.49 28.24
CA ASP A 292 -6.88 -6.47 28.28
C ASP A 292 -7.43 -5.12 27.78
N VAL A 293 -8.28 -5.14 26.74
CA VAL A 293 -8.97 -3.94 26.23
C VAL A 293 -9.78 -3.29 27.34
N TRP A 294 -10.66 -4.05 27.98
CA TRP A 294 -11.51 -3.52 29.04
C TRP A 294 -10.74 -3.10 30.29
N HIS A 295 -9.60 -3.73 30.58
CA HIS A 295 -8.71 -3.24 31.63
C HIS A 295 -8.23 -1.81 31.36
N VAL A 296 -7.78 -1.51 30.14
CA VAL A 296 -7.37 -0.16 29.75
C VAL A 296 -8.56 0.81 29.72
N LEU A 297 -9.72 0.40 29.19
CA LEU A 297 -10.93 1.23 29.17
C LEU A 297 -11.39 1.60 30.59
N ASN A 298 -11.41 0.65 31.52
CA ASN A 298 -11.73 0.92 32.93
C ASN A 298 -10.70 1.88 33.55
N LYS A 299 -9.40 1.70 33.28
CA LYS A 299 -8.37 2.63 33.73
C LYS A 299 -8.59 4.05 33.19
N ILE A 300 -9.00 4.18 31.93
CA ILE A 300 -9.35 5.47 31.31
C ILE A 300 -10.57 6.10 31.98
N ARG A 301 -11.63 5.30 32.21
CA ARG A 301 -12.83 5.75 32.94
C ARG A 301 -12.43 6.32 34.30
N ASP A 302 -11.75 5.52 35.12
CA ASP A 302 -11.42 5.89 36.48
C ASP A 302 -10.45 7.09 36.55
N PHE A 303 -9.51 7.23 35.60
CA PHE A 303 -8.63 8.40 35.52
C PHE A 303 -9.37 9.65 35.05
N SER A 304 -10.12 9.56 33.95
CA SER A 304 -10.82 10.71 33.38
C SER A 304 -11.88 11.25 34.35
N GLU A 305 -12.55 10.39 35.10
CA GLU A 305 -13.52 10.77 36.12
C GLU A 305 -12.87 11.52 37.29
N ARG A 306 -11.70 11.07 37.77
CA ARG A 306 -10.92 11.80 38.79
C ARG A 306 -10.47 13.18 38.32
N VAL A 307 -10.05 13.32 37.07
CA VAL A 307 -9.67 14.63 36.50
C VAL A 307 -10.89 15.55 36.38
N ARG A 308 -12.02 15.02 35.93
CA ARG A 308 -13.25 15.78 35.74
C ARG A 308 -13.91 16.18 37.05
N SER A 309 -13.88 15.33 38.07
CA SER A 309 -14.40 15.62 39.41
C SER A 309 -13.54 16.61 40.20
N GLY A 310 -12.28 16.81 39.79
CA GLY A 310 -11.30 17.59 40.54
C GLY A 310 -10.62 16.82 41.67
N SER A 311 -10.85 15.50 41.80
CA SER A 311 -10.08 14.65 42.73
C SER A 311 -8.63 14.48 42.29
N TRP A 312 -8.36 14.59 40.98
CA TRP A 312 -7.02 14.78 40.44
C TRP A 312 -6.78 16.26 40.14
N VAL A 313 -5.77 16.82 40.79
CA VAL A 313 -5.40 18.24 40.68
C VAL A 313 -4.00 18.41 40.12
N GLY A 314 -3.75 19.57 39.52
CA GLY A 314 -2.43 20.00 39.10
C GLY A 314 -1.49 20.22 40.29
N ALA A 315 -0.23 20.58 39.99
CA ALA A 315 0.82 20.82 40.97
C ALA A 315 0.47 21.90 42.00
N THR A 316 -0.41 22.85 41.65
CA THR A 316 -0.86 23.93 42.53
C THR A 316 -2.18 23.63 43.25
N GLY A 317 -2.73 22.42 43.11
CA GLY A 317 -4.01 22.04 43.69
C GLY A 317 -5.25 22.49 42.90
N LYS A 318 -5.07 23.16 41.75
CA LYS A 318 -6.17 23.55 40.87
C LYS A 318 -6.65 22.38 40.00
N ALA A 319 -7.94 22.37 39.69
CA ALA A 319 -8.53 21.38 38.79
C ALA A 319 -8.03 21.59 37.35
N LEU A 320 -7.73 20.48 36.65
CA LEU A 320 -7.28 20.50 35.26
C LEU A 320 -8.48 20.54 34.32
N LYS A 321 -8.64 21.65 33.60
CA LYS A 321 -9.80 21.93 32.72
C LYS A 321 -9.41 22.00 31.25
N ASP A 322 -8.15 22.36 30.99
CA ASP A 322 -7.59 22.46 29.65
C ASP A 322 -6.78 21.20 29.35
N VAL A 323 -6.94 20.64 28.15
CA VAL A 323 -6.23 19.45 27.69
C VAL A 323 -5.57 19.75 26.36
N VAL A 324 -4.27 19.45 26.24
CA VAL A 324 -3.56 19.47 24.96
C VAL A 324 -3.11 18.04 24.63
N ALA A 325 -3.74 17.45 23.63
CA ALA A 325 -3.36 16.13 23.11
C ALA A 325 -2.33 16.28 21.99
N ILE A 326 -1.15 15.71 22.17
CA ILE A 326 -0.04 15.75 21.21
C ILE A 326 -0.02 14.43 20.43
N GLY A 327 -0.07 14.51 19.10
CA GLY A 327 0.01 13.33 18.24
C GLY A 327 0.00 13.71 16.77
N ILE A 328 0.51 12.85 15.91
CA ILE A 328 0.51 13.06 14.45
C ILE A 328 -0.14 11.87 13.72
N GLY A 329 -0.74 12.13 12.57
CA GLY A 329 -1.38 11.10 11.74
C GLY A 329 -2.49 10.37 12.49
N GLY A 330 -2.35 9.06 12.66
CA GLY A 330 -3.34 8.22 13.36
C GLY A 330 -3.58 8.59 14.82
N SER A 331 -2.56 9.14 15.50
CA SER A 331 -2.67 9.62 16.88
C SER A 331 -3.49 10.91 17.04
N PHE A 332 -3.94 11.51 15.93
CA PHE A 332 -4.53 12.85 15.88
C PHE A 332 -5.83 12.90 15.06
N LEU A 333 -5.81 12.39 13.83
CA LEU A 333 -6.90 12.61 12.86
C LEU A 333 -8.24 12.03 13.31
N GLY A 334 -8.25 10.78 13.78
CA GLY A 334 -9.46 10.12 14.29
C GLY A 334 -10.02 10.82 15.54
N PRO A 335 -9.21 11.06 16.59
CA PRO A 335 -9.63 11.81 17.76
C PRO A 335 -10.14 13.21 17.45
N LEU A 336 -9.48 13.95 16.54
CA LEU A 336 -9.93 15.28 16.11
C LEU A 336 -11.27 15.21 15.38
N PHE A 337 -11.45 14.24 14.49
CA PHE A 337 -12.73 14.03 13.79
C PHE A 337 -13.88 13.84 14.79
N VAL A 338 -13.73 12.93 15.75
CA VAL A 338 -14.77 12.65 16.76
C VAL A 338 -14.99 13.86 17.66
N HIS A 339 -13.92 14.55 18.08
CA HIS A 339 -14.03 15.79 18.86
C HIS A 339 -14.85 16.84 18.11
N THR A 340 -14.52 17.12 16.84
CA THR A 340 -15.27 18.09 16.02
C THR A 340 -16.72 17.68 15.83
N ALA A 341 -17.02 16.40 15.62
CA ALA A 341 -18.39 15.91 15.50
C ALA A 341 -19.21 16.09 16.79
N LEU A 342 -18.60 15.82 17.96
CA LEU A 342 -19.24 15.93 19.27
C LEU A 342 -19.39 17.38 19.77
N GLN A 343 -18.76 18.37 19.13
CA GLN A 343 -18.91 19.77 19.52
C GLN A 343 -20.34 20.32 19.35
N THR A 344 -21.18 19.67 18.54
CA THR A 344 -22.58 20.06 18.31
C THR A 344 -23.59 19.14 18.97
N ASP A 345 -23.15 18.06 19.62
CA ASP A 345 -24.05 17.14 20.31
C ASP A 345 -24.51 17.74 21.66
N PRO A 346 -25.81 17.80 21.98
CA PRO A 346 -26.31 18.43 23.20
C PRO A 346 -25.76 17.84 24.51
N GLU A 347 -25.65 16.52 24.59
CA GLU A 347 -25.14 15.84 25.79
C GLU A 347 -23.64 16.08 25.95
N ALA A 348 -22.89 16.01 24.85
CA ALA A 348 -21.46 16.28 24.82
C ALA A 348 -21.13 17.74 25.15
N ILE A 349 -21.91 18.70 24.64
CA ILE A 349 -21.76 20.14 24.98
C ILE A 349 -21.91 20.34 26.48
N GLU A 350 -22.95 19.75 27.09
CA GLU A 350 -23.18 19.87 28.52
C GLU A 350 -22.01 19.27 29.31
N CYS A 351 -21.57 18.06 28.95
CA CYS A 351 -20.46 17.38 29.60
C CYS A 351 -19.11 18.11 29.42
N ALA A 352 -18.96 18.89 28.36
CA ALA A 352 -17.75 19.65 28.04
C ALA A 352 -17.72 21.06 28.66
N ARG A 353 -18.79 21.50 29.33
CA ARG A 353 -18.90 22.88 29.83
C ARG A 353 -17.72 23.26 30.73
N GLY A 354 -17.06 24.37 30.38
CA GLY A 354 -15.91 24.90 31.13
C GLY A 354 -14.62 24.07 30.99
N ARG A 355 -14.54 23.20 29.98
CA ARG A 355 -13.36 22.40 29.63
C ARG A 355 -12.97 22.64 28.18
N GLN A 356 -11.69 22.50 27.87
CA GLN A 356 -11.21 22.63 26.50
C GLN A 356 -10.25 21.50 26.15
N LEU A 357 -10.42 20.90 24.97
CA LEU A 357 -9.49 19.97 24.37
C LEU A 357 -8.91 20.59 23.11
N ARG A 358 -7.59 20.59 23.00
CA ARG A 358 -6.85 21.05 21.82
C ARG A 358 -5.92 19.94 21.33
N PHE A 359 -5.63 19.96 20.04
CA PHE A 359 -4.80 18.95 19.41
C PHE A 359 -3.57 19.60 18.76
N LEU A 360 -2.39 19.15 19.18
CA LEU A 360 -1.09 19.62 18.70
C LEU A 360 -0.43 18.53 17.86
N ALA A 361 -0.22 18.78 16.57
CA ALA A 361 0.25 17.76 15.64
C ALA A 361 1.50 18.16 14.87
N ASN A 362 1.50 19.37 14.30
CA ASN A 362 2.56 19.82 13.43
C ASN A 362 3.82 20.15 14.25
N VAL A 363 4.98 19.91 13.66
CA VAL A 363 6.29 20.22 14.27
C VAL A 363 6.61 21.72 14.18
N ASP A 364 5.91 22.45 13.31
CA ASP A 364 6.00 23.90 13.20
C ASP A 364 5.68 24.57 14.56
N PRO A 365 6.58 25.40 15.13
CA PRO A 365 6.36 26.06 16.41
C PRO A 365 5.11 26.96 16.43
N ILE A 366 4.58 27.37 15.28
CA ILE A 366 3.31 28.10 15.20
C ILE A 366 2.16 27.23 15.71
N ASP A 367 2.18 25.91 15.47
CA ASP A 367 1.14 25.00 15.95
C ASP A 367 1.19 24.88 17.49
N VAL A 368 2.40 24.84 18.07
CA VAL A 368 2.59 24.92 19.52
C VAL A 368 2.00 26.22 20.06
N ALA A 369 2.39 27.36 19.49
CA ALA A 369 1.95 28.67 19.93
C ALA A 369 0.41 28.79 19.90
N ARG A 370 -0.24 28.33 18.82
CA ARG A 370 -1.71 28.29 18.70
C ARG A 370 -2.36 27.44 19.79
N ASN A 371 -1.78 26.29 20.09
CA ASN A 371 -2.35 25.36 21.05
C ASN A 371 -2.16 25.81 22.51
N ILE A 372 -1.09 26.53 22.85
CA ILE A 372 -0.86 27.01 24.24
C ILE A 372 -1.37 28.43 24.51
N THR A 373 -1.59 29.25 23.48
CA THR A 373 -2.05 30.64 23.67
C THR A 373 -3.39 30.68 24.41
N GLY A 374 -3.41 31.45 25.50
CA GLY A 374 -4.58 31.62 26.37
C GLY A 374 -4.80 30.49 27.40
N LEU A 375 -3.96 29.45 27.42
CA LEU A 375 -4.01 28.40 28.43
C LEU A 375 -3.18 28.78 29.67
N ASN A 376 -3.62 28.33 30.85
CA ASN A 376 -2.86 28.46 32.09
C ASN A 376 -2.15 27.13 32.39
N PRO A 377 -0.80 27.10 32.54
CA PRO A 377 -0.07 25.89 32.91
C PRO A 377 -0.63 25.20 34.16
N GLU A 378 -1.12 25.94 35.16
CA GLU A 378 -1.68 25.41 36.40
C GLU A 378 -2.97 24.59 36.22
N THR A 379 -3.70 24.81 35.12
CA THR A 379 -4.98 24.14 34.82
C THR A 379 -4.93 23.27 33.57
N THR A 380 -3.75 23.09 32.99
CA THR A 380 -3.56 22.35 31.72
C THR A 380 -2.98 20.95 31.96
N LEU A 381 -3.62 19.94 31.36
CA LEU A 381 -3.12 18.57 31.25
C LEU A 381 -2.63 18.31 29.82
N VAL A 382 -1.44 17.71 29.69
CA VAL A 382 -0.87 17.35 28.39
C VAL A 382 -0.91 15.83 28.22
N VAL A 383 -1.48 15.38 27.11
CA VAL A 383 -1.59 13.95 26.76
C VAL A 383 -0.66 13.68 25.58
N VAL A 384 0.41 12.91 25.80
CA VAL A 384 1.38 12.55 24.75
C VAL A 384 0.97 11.23 24.09
N VAL A 385 0.56 11.26 22.82
CA VAL A 385 0.03 10.09 22.10
C VAL A 385 1.01 9.61 21.04
N SER A 386 1.81 8.59 21.36
CA SER A 386 2.76 7.98 20.43
C SER A 386 2.98 6.50 20.74
N LYS A 387 2.74 5.64 19.74
CA LYS A 387 2.94 4.18 19.86
C LYS A 387 4.33 3.84 20.35
N THR A 388 5.35 4.30 19.61
CA THR A 388 6.75 4.01 19.89
C THR A 388 7.36 4.93 20.95
N PHE A 389 6.73 6.08 21.19
CA PHE A 389 7.26 7.18 22.01
C PHE A 389 8.58 7.76 21.46
N THR A 390 8.80 7.61 20.16
CA THR A 390 10.01 8.07 19.45
C THR A 390 9.72 8.93 18.23
N THR A 391 8.45 9.13 17.87
CA THR A 391 8.03 9.96 16.72
C THR A 391 8.61 11.37 16.84
N ALA A 392 9.38 11.80 15.85
CA ALA A 392 10.22 13.00 15.96
C ALA A 392 9.39 14.26 16.28
N GLU A 393 8.32 14.49 15.52
CA GLU A 393 7.40 15.62 15.65
C GLU A 393 6.71 15.60 17.02
N THR A 394 6.11 14.46 17.39
CA THR A 394 5.40 14.30 18.67
C THR A 394 6.33 14.50 19.86
N MET A 395 7.55 13.95 19.81
CA MET A 395 8.49 14.07 20.91
C MET A 395 9.12 15.46 21.01
N LEU A 396 9.29 16.17 19.90
CA LEU A 396 9.68 17.58 19.93
C LEU A 396 8.60 18.41 20.61
N ASN A 397 7.35 18.28 20.17
CA ASN A 397 6.21 18.98 20.78
C ASN A 397 6.03 18.63 22.26
N ALA A 398 6.18 17.36 22.63
CA ALA A 398 6.11 16.92 24.02
C ALA A 398 7.20 17.59 24.87
N ARG A 399 8.45 17.65 24.39
CA ARG A 399 9.53 18.36 25.10
C ARG A 399 9.24 19.85 25.23
N THR A 400 8.71 20.48 24.19
CA THR A 400 8.34 21.90 24.23
C THR A 400 7.26 22.19 25.28
N LEU A 401 6.21 21.36 25.35
CA LEU A 401 5.14 21.51 26.36
C LEU A 401 5.62 21.15 27.77
N ARG A 402 6.54 20.17 27.89
CA ARG A 402 7.21 19.86 29.16
C ARG A 402 8.00 21.05 29.68
N GLU A 403 8.76 21.73 28.82
CA GLU A 403 9.49 22.95 29.18
C GLU A 403 8.51 24.04 29.59
N TRP A 404 7.48 24.31 28.77
CA TRP A 404 6.45 25.30 29.08
C TRP A 404 5.78 25.10 30.46
N ILE A 405 5.46 23.85 30.84
CA ILE A 405 4.96 23.51 32.19
C ILE A 405 6.05 23.72 33.25
N SER A 406 7.26 23.20 33.00
CA SER A 406 8.33 23.18 34.00
C SER A 406 8.88 24.57 34.30
N SER A 407 8.97 25.46 33.30
CA SER A 407 9.40 26.84 33.51
C SER A 407 8.38 27.62 34.35
N ALA A 408 7.09 27.27 34.29
CA ALA A 408 6.03 27.95 35.04
C ALA A 408 5.83 27.38 36.46
N LEU A 409 5.88 26.05 36.62
CA LEU A 409 5.46 25.34 37.84
C LEU A 409 6.57 24.54 38.51
N GLY A 410 7.76 24.51 37.92
CA GLY A 410 8.89 23.69 38.35
C GLY A 410 8.87 22.27 37.76
N PRO A 411 10.03 21.58 37.71
CA PRO A 411 10.16 20.27 37.05
C PRO A 411 9.28 19.16 37.64
N GLN A 412 8.95 19.25 38.93
CA GLN A 412 8.11 18.25 39.61
C GLN A 412 6.65 18.27 39.13
N ALA A 413 6.21 19.37 38.49
CA ALA A 413 4.85 19.48 37.96
C ALA A 413 4.57 18.51 36.81
N VAL A 414 5.61 18.05 36.10
CA VAL A 414 5.48 17.13 34.95
C VAL A 414 4.67 15.88 35.31
N ALA A 415 4.92 15.27 36.47
CA ALA A 415 4.22 14.06 36.90
C ALA A 415 2.71 14.25 37.15
N LYS A 416 2.25 15.50 37.38
CA LYS A 416 0.84 15.86 37.60
C LYS A 416 0.15 16.41 36.36
N HIS A 417 0.91 17.00 35.44
CA HIS A 417 0.41 17.72 34.26
C HIS A 417 0.69 17.01 32.93
N MET A 418 1.42 15.90 32.92
CA MET A 418 1.69 15.14 31.69
C MET A 418 1.36 13.66 31.88
N VAL A 419 0.68 13.10 30.89
CA VAL A 419 0.28 11.69 30.82
C VAL A 419 0.55 11.15 29.41
N ALA A 420 0.62 9.83 29.25
CA ALA A 420 1.02 9.23 27.99
C ALA A 420 0.04 8.16 27.50
N VAL A 421 -0.16 8.10 26.18
CA VAL A 421 -0.78 6.98 25.49
C VAL A 421 0.31 6.30 24.65
N SER A 422 0.84 5.19 25.15
CA SER A 422 1.99 4.51 24.56
C SER A 422 2.15 3.09 25.05
N THR A 423 2.85 2.27 24.26
CA THR A 423 3.27 0.92 24.65
C THR A 423 4.67 0.91 25.27
N ASN A 424 5.40 2.02 25.21
CA ASN A 424 6.81 2.10 25.63
C ASN A 424 6.96 2.75 27.01
N LEU A 425 6.62 1.99 28.06
CA LEU A 425 6.65 2.48 29.45
C LEU A 425 8.04 2.96 29.89
N THR A 426 9.10 2.32 29.39
CA THR A 426 10.49 2.71 29.69
C THR A 426 10.81 4.12 29.21
N LEU A 427 10.38 4.49 27.99
CA LEU A 427 10.60 5.85 27.48
C LEU A 427 9.67 6.88 28.14
N VAL A 428 8.46 6.46 28.52
CA VAL A 428 7.51 7.30 29.27
C VAL A 428 8.10 7.69 30.64
N GLU A 429 8.64 6.71 31.37
CA GLU A 429 9.30 6.95 32.66
C GLU A 429 10.52 7.86 32.52
N LYS A 430 11.40 7.57 31.53
CA LYS A 430 12.57 8.41 31.23
C LYS A 430 12.21 9.85 30.85
N PHE A 431 11.03 10.06 30.28
CA PHE A 431 10.52 11.40 29.97
C PHE A 431 10.06 12.17 31.21
N GLY A 432 9.79 11.47 32.32
CA GLY A 432 9.34 12.03 33.60
C GLY A 432 7.84 11.87 33.84
N ILE A 433 7.13 11.09 33.02
CA ILE A 433 5.73 10.75 33.24
C ILE A 433 5.66 9.48 34.09
N ASP A 434 4.82 9.48 35.13
CA ASP A 434 4.55 8.29 35.93
C ASP A 434 4.00 7.16 35.04
N PRO A 435 4.64 5.98 34.98
CA PRO A 435 4.17 4.84 34.19
C PRO A 435 2.74 4.40 34.55
N ASN A 436 2.28 4.65 35.78
CA ASN A 436 0.89 4.40 36.16
C ASN A 436 -0.10 5.30 35.42
N ASN A 437 0.35 6.45 34.92
CA ASN A 437 -0.43 7.36 34.08
C ASN A 437 -0.12 7.19 32.58
N ALA A 438 0.42 6.03 32.21
CA ALA A 438 0.50 5.57 30.82
C ALA A 438 -0.70 4.66 30.48
N PHE A 439 -1.32 4.90 29.33
CA PHE A 439 -2.45 4.13 28.82
C PHE A 439 -1.99 3.38 27.57
N ALA A 440 -1.87 2.05 27.71
CA ALA A 440 -1.37 1.21 26.64
C ALA A 440 -2.40 1.01 25.53
N PHE A 441 -1.91 0.55 24.39
CA PHE A 441 -2.67 -0.09 23.32
C PHE A 441 -1.77 -1.15 22.67
N TRP A 442 -2.24 -1.82 21.62
CA TRP A 442 -1.56 -3.02 21.11
C TRP A 442 -0.95 -2.82 19.71
N ASP A 443 -0.06 -3.71 19.35
CA ASP A 443 0.64 -3.72 18.06
C ASP A 443 -0.31 -3.98 16.88
N TRP A 444 -1.33 -4.83 17.06
CA TRP A 444 -2.43 -5.11 16.12
C TRP A 444 -3.39 -3.94 15.92
N VAL A 445 -3.22 -2.84 16.67
CA VAL A 445 -3.90 -1.56 16.40
C VAL A 445 -3.04 -0.74 15.45
N GLY A 446 -3.50 -0.65 14.19
CA GLY A 446 -2.94 0.28 13.21
C GLY A 446 -3.28 1.73 13.56
N GLY A 447 -2.35 2.67 13.35
CA GLY A 447 -2.54 4.07 13.75
C GLY A 447 -3.82 4.71 13.20
N ARG A 448 -4.13 4.51 11.92
CA ARG A 448 -5.36 5.03 11.28
C ARG A 448 -6.67 4.35 11.74
N TYR A 449 -6.57 3.27 12.52
CA TYR A 449 -7.71 2.53 13.10
C TYR A 449 -7.73 2.62 14.64
N SER A 450 -7.00 3.58 15.22
CA SER A 450 -6.72 3.61 16.66
C SER A 450 -7.69 4.45 17.49
N VAL A 451 -8.64 5.17 16.89
CA VAL A 451 -9.51 6.10 17.63
C VAL A 451 -10.30 5.43 18.77
N CYS A 452 -10.78 4.20 18.58
CA CYS A 452 -11.46 3.43 19.62
C CYS A 452 -10.52 2.83 20.69
N SER A 453 -9.20 2.99 20.56
CA SER A 453 -8.23 2.63 21.60
C SER A 453 -8.03 3.80 22.57
N SER A 454 -7.08 3.64 23.51
CA SER A 454 -6.62 4.73 24.37
C SER A 454 -6.20 6.00 23.60
N VAL A 455 -5.83 5.90 22.32
CA VAL A 455 -5.49 7.03 21.46
C VAL A 455 -6.62 8.06 21.36
N GLY A 456 -7.86 7.64 21.12
CA GLY A 456 -9.00 8.55 21.05
C GLY A 456 -9.83 8.56 22.32
N VAL A 457 -10.11 7.38 22.88
CA VAL A 457 -11.00 7.24 24.05
C VAL A 457 -10.50 8.08 25.23
N PHE A 458 -9.19 8.16 25.45
CA PHE A 458 -8.64 8.89 26.59
C PHE A 458 -8.81 10.41 26.52
N PRO A 459 -8.28 11.13 25.51
CA PRO A 459 -8.48 12.58 25.41
C PRO A 459 -9.96 12.97 25.27
N LEU A 460 -10.75 12.16 24.56
CA LEU A 460 -12.19 12.40 24.43
C LEU A 460 -12.92 12.22 25.76
N SER A 461 -12.57 11.20 26.57
CA SER A 461 -13.15 11.00 27.90
C SER A 461 -12.80 12.14 28.87
N LEU A 462 -11.62 12.74 28.74
CA LEU A 462 -11.26 13.93 29.55
C LEU A 462 -12.15 15.13 29.21
N GLN A 463 -12.54 15.30 27.94
CA GLN A 463 -13.38 16.40 27.48
C GLN A 463 -14.88 16.16 27.75
N TYR A 464 -15.39 14.99 27.37
CA TYR A 464 -16.82 14.69 27.32
C TYR A 464 -17.28 13.71 28.40
N GLY A 465 -16.35 13.10 29.15
CA GLY A 465 -16.67 12.04 30.11
C GLY A 465 -16.76 10.68 29.43
N PHE A 466 -16.38 9.63 30.17
CA PHE A 466 -16.39 8.26 29.67
C PHE A 466 -17.78 7.79 29.19
N PRO A 467 -18.92 8.11 29.85
CA PRO A 467 -20.23 7.62 29.40
C PRO A 467 -20.64 8.11 28.01
N VAL A 468 -20.27 9.33 27.62
CA VAL A 468 -20.52 9.85 26.26
C VAL A 468 -19.68 9.08 25.24
N ILE A 469 -18.43 8.80 25.59
CA ILE A 469 -17.49 8.10 24.70
C ILE A 469 -17.76 6.60 24.63
N GLU A 470 -18.32 5.98 25.67
CA GLU A 470 -18.74 4.57 25.65
C GLU A 470 -19.92 4.32 24.70
N LYS A 471 -20.73 5.36 24.41
CA LYS A 471 -21.80 5.30 23.40
C LYS A 471 -21.25 5.33 21.96
N TYR A 472 -20.05 5.89 21.76
CA TYR A 472 -19.35 5.96 20.47
C TYR A 472 -18.52 4.70 20.23
#